data_AF-A0A2L0D7I2-F1
#
_entry.id   AF-A0A2L0D7I2-F1
#
_cell.length_a   1.000
_cell.length_b   1.000
_cell.length_c   1.000
_cell.angle_alpha   90.00
_cell.angle_beta   90.00
_cell.angle_gamma   90.00
#
_symmetry.space_group_name_H-M   'P 1'
#
loop_
_entity.id
_entity.type
_entity.pdbx_description
1 polymer ?
#
loop_
_entity_poly.entity_id
_entity_poly.type
_entity_poly.pdbx_seq_one_letter_code
_entity_poly.pdbx_strand_id
1 'polypeptide(L)'
;MVFHFEETQDYSFVRELYRIAKEFIQFLCNRRNVNFTDIRLSNNQGKVGESNVIEESIEIEMKPLKDGRYIQQKYIAGYEGKILDDIAENNLYLRHLGKSFRDSRIIDAASFVLRTAAFEWEFSRLFSEDEWKSEQRKKLEEEASKELERLIENSTGKLKKIYKDLKKSVVSYLSLSQKIGQIFEEYGASLLNLFGQSIYKLNNISYNHSEIAERIGKQRNNFAHGNLDKEFINESLLDVVFLEQIVLAMQLQYFGIDEIETQKIINEVFHHNLAL
;
A
#
# COMPACT_ATOMS: atom_id res chain seq x y z
N MET A 1 11.65 14.68 17.27
CA MET A 1 11.67 13.36 17.92
C MET A 1 13.07 13.12 18.46
N VAL A 2 13.20 12.50 19.64
CA VAL A 2 14.50 12.13 20.25
C VAL A 2 14.39 10.68 20.67
N PHE A 3 15.34 9.85 20.24
CA PHE A 3 15.39 8.42 20.56
C PHE A 3 16.61 8.14 21.43
N HIS A 4 16.44 7.24 22.38
CA HIS A 4 17.51 6.78 23.26
C HIS A 4 17.78 5.31 22.96
N PHE A 5 19.05 4.98 22.78
CA PHE A 5 19.50 3.64 22.48
C PHE A 5 20.52 3.21 23.53
N GLU A 6 20.66 1.91 23.73
CA GLU A 6 21.75 1.37 24.52
C GLU A 6 23.10 1.67 23.85
N GLU A 7 24.15 1.75 24.66
CA GLU A 7 25.50 1.92 24.15
C GLU A 7 25.86 0.74 23.24
N THR A 8 26.35 1.02 22.04
CA THR A 8 26.65 -0.02 21.05
C THR A 8 27.94 0.30 20.30
N GLN A 9 28.64 -0.77 19.92
CA GLN A 9 29.79 -0.75 19.02
C GLN A 9 29.45 -1.33 17.63
N ASP A 10 28.17 -1.65 17.40
CA ASP A 10 27.70 -2.22 16.15
C ASP A 10 27.44 -1.12 15.11
N TYR A 11 28.36 -0.95 14.17
CA TYR A 11 28.15 0.01 13.08
C TYR A 11 27.02 -0.38 12.12
N SER A 12 26.60 -1.64 12.09
CA SER A 12 25.44 -2.06 11.29
C SER A 12 24.14 -1.47 11.84
N PHE A 13 24.05 -1.28 13.16
CA PHE A 13 22.96 -0.57 13.82
C PHE A 13 22.80 0.87 13.30
N VAL A 14 23.91 1.61 13.13
CA VAL A 14 23.87 2.99 12.60
C VAL A 14 23.35 3.01 11.16
N ARG A 15 23.73 2.03 10.33
CA ARG A 15 23.22 1.89 8.96
C ARG A 15 21.73 1.56 8.94
N GLU A 16 21.27 0.76 9.90
CA GLU A 16 19.87 0.41 10.02
C GLU A 16 19.01 1.59 10.47
N LEU A 17 19.49 2.39 11.43
CA LEU A 17 18.85 3.66 11.80
C LEU A 17 18.72 4.61 10.62
N TYR A 18 19.76 4.69 9.78
CA TYR A 18 19.71 5.47 8.55
C TYR A 18 18.60 4.98 7.60
N ARG A 19 18.51 3.67 7.37
CA ARG A 19 17.46 3.06 6.52
C ARG A 19 16.07 3.40 7.05
N ILE A 20 15.84 3.15 8.35
CA ILE A 20 14.55 3.39 9.01
C ILE A 20 14.16 4.87 8.91
N ALA A 21 15.08 5.78 9.23
CA ALA A 21 14.84 7.21 9.13
C ALA A 21 14.51 7.64 7.69
N LYS A 22 15.25 7.10 6.71
CA LYS A 22 15.01 7.40 5.30
C LYS A 22 13.64 6.91 4.84
N GLU A 23 13.30 5.67 5.13
CA GLU A 23 11.99 5.07 4.79
C GLU A 23 10.83 5.81 5.49
N PHE A 24 11.03 6.26 6.73
CA PHE A 24 10.04 7.08 7.42
C PHE A 24 9.78 8.39 6.67
N ILE A 25 10.83 9.11 6.25
CA ILE A 25 10.65 10.34 5.46
C ILE A 25 10.08 10.04 4.07
N GLN A 26 10.41 8.90 3.45
CA GLN A 26 9.80 8.46 2.19
C GLN A 26 8.29 8.20 2.33
N PHE A 27 7.88 7.58 3.43
CA PHE A 27 6.46 7.40 3.79
C PHE A 27 5.77 8.76 3.96
N LEU A 28 6.34 9.68 4.75
CA LEU A 28 5.77 11.02 4.92
C LEU A 28 5.67 11.80 3.59
N CYS A 29 6.61 11.61 2.69
CA CYS A 29 6.60 12.30 1.39
C CYS A 29 5.86 11.53 0.29
N ASN A 30 5.38 10.32 0.57
CA ASN A 30 4.81 9.38 -0.40
C ASN A 30 5.66 9.22 -1.68
N ARG A 31 7.00 9.16 -1.56
CA ARG A 31 7.96 9.05 -2.68
C ARG A 31 9.34 8.54 -2.24
N ARG A 32 10.12 7.97 -3.17
CA ARG A 32 11.45 7.40 -2.86
C ARG A 32 12.63 8.36 -2.96
N ASN A 33 12.56 9.43 -3.76
CA ASN A 33 13.65 10.41 -3.93
C ASN A 33 13.80 11.36 -2.72
N VAL A 34 14.06 10.77 -1.57
CA VAL A 34 14.48 11.45 -0.35
C VAL A 34 15.98 11.26 -0.19
N ASN A 35 16.70 12.37 -0.02
CA ASN A 35 18.13 12.37 0.23
C ASN A 35 18.44 13.10 1.54
N PHE A 36 19.32 12.53 2.35
CA PHE A 36 19.90 13.24 3.49
C PHE A 36 21.20 13.90 3.05
N THR A 37 21.23 15.23 3.08
CA THR A 37 22.40 16.00 2.66
C THR A 37 23.53 15.96 3.68
N ASP A 38 23.22 15.62 4.93
CA ASP A 38 24.19 15.62 6.02
C ASP A 38 23.75 14.73 7.19
N ILE A 39 24.68 13.93 7.71
CA ILE A 39 24.49 13.07 8.89
C ILE A 39 25.69 13.24 9.81
N ARG A 40 25.43 13.86 10.96
CA ARG A 40 26.46 14.18 11.95
C ARG A 40 26.33 13.29 13.16
N LEU A 41 27.46 12.80 13.63
CA LEU A 41 27.57 12.15 14.93
C LEU A 41 28.14 13.17 15.92
N SER A 42 27.41 13.41 17.00
CA SER A 42 27.79 14.37 18.04
C SER A 42 27.62 13.79 19.44
N ASN A 43 28.45 14.24 20.38
CA ASN A 43 28.29 14.00 21.80
C ASN A 43 28.14 15.35 22.55
N ASN A 44 28.11 15.30 23.88
CA ASN A 44 27.97 16.51 24.73
C ASN A 44 29.15 17.50 24.60
N GLN A 45 30.26 17.11 23.98
CA GLN A 45 31.44 17.94 23.75
C GLN A 45 31.55 18.46 22.30
N GLY A 46 30.65 18.05 21.40
CA GLY A 46 30.58 18.53 20.03
C GLY A 46 30.53 17.41 18.99
N LYS A 47 30.90 17.74 17.75
CA LYS A 47 30.95 16.81 16.63
C LYS A 47 32.08 15.80 16.83
N VAL A 48 31.75 14.51 16.77
CA VAL A 48 32.71 13.40 16.91
C VAL A 48 32.99 12.68 15.60
N GLY A 49 32.14 12.85 14.58
CA GLY A 49 32.32 12.26 13.26
C GLY A 49 31.22 12.61 12.26
N GLU A 50 31.39 12.11 11.04
CA GLU A 50 30.41 12.17 9.95
C GLU A 50 30.19 10.78 9.38
N SER A 51 28.94 10.48 9.01
CA SER A 51 28.60 9.26 8.28
C SER A 51 28.35 9.63 6.82
N ASN A 52 29.20 9.14 5.93
CA ASN A 52 29.06 9.35 4.49
C ASN A 52 28.41 8.12 3.87
N VAL A 53 27.17 8.28 3.39
CA VAL A 53 26.48 7.25 2.62
C VAL A 53 26.61 7.59 1.14
N ILE A 54 27.25 6.72 0.36
CA ILE A 54 27.33 6.88 -1.09
C ILE A 54 26.01 6.38 -1.66
N GLU A 55 25.18 7.30 -2.13
CA GLU A 55 23.92 7.00 -2.80
C GLU A 55 23.97 7.37 -4.28
N GLU A 56 23.09 6.77 -5.07
CA GLU A 56 22.86 7.22 -6.43
C GLU A 56 22.41 8.68 -6.44
N SER A 57 22.90 9.45 -7.40
CA SER A 57 22.46 10.83 -7.60
C SER A 57 20.97 10.83 -7.94
N ILE A 58 20.16 11.34 -7.01
CA ILE A 58 18.71 11.49 -7.20
C ILE A 58 18.33 12.95 -7.35
N GLU A 59 17.38 13.23 -8.25
CA GLU A 59 16.82 14.57 -8.41
C GLU A 59 15.96 14.93 -7.19
N ILE A 60 16.31 16.02 -6.52
CA ILE A 60 15.55 16.54 -5.38
C ILE A 60 14.44 17.46 -5.88
N GLU A 61 13.20 17.00 -5.79
CA GLU A 61 12.03 17.82 -6.14
C GLU A 61 11.63 18.71 -4.96
N MET A 62 11.95 20.00 -5.06
CA MET A 62 11.58 21.00 -4.04
C MET A 62 10.14 21.48 -4.17
N LYS A 63 9.53 21.40 -5.35
CA LYS A 63 8.18 21.91 -5.59
C LYS A 63 7.11 21.19 -4.73
N PRO A 64 7.03 19.85 -4.68
CA PRO A 64 6.07 19.16 -3.83
C PRO A 64 6.20 19.54 -2.35
N LEU A 65 7.42 19.77 -1.85
CA LEU A 65 7.67 20.22 -0.48
C LEU A 65 7.17 21.64 -0.25
N LYS A 66 7.39 22.56 -1.21
CA LYS A 66 6.87 23.93 -1.13
C LYS A 66 5.34 23.98 -1.20
N ASP A 67 4.75 23.05 -1.95
CA ASP A 67 3.30 22.91 -2.11
C ASP A 67 2.64 22.17 -0.92
N GLY A 68 3.41 21.79 0.11
CA GLY A 68 2.87 21.13 1.31
C GLY A 68 2.48 19.66 1.10
N ARG A 69 3.01 18.99 0.07
CA ARG A 69 2.62 17.63 -0.31
C ARG A 69 3.37 16.57 0.48
N TYR A 70 3.10 16.49 1.76
CA TYR A 70 3.66 15.51 2.68
C TYR A 70 2.76 15.38 3.92
N ILE A 71 2.88 14.26 4.61
CA ILE A 71 2.22 14.02 5.88
C ILE A 71 2.88 14.92 6.94
N GLN A 72 2.14 15.89 7.46
CA GLN A 72 2.62 16.73 8.55
C GLN A 72 2.66 15.96 9.88
N GLN A 73 3.70 16.18 10.69
CA GLN A 73 3.88 15.48 11.97
C GLN A 73 2.67 15.64 12.91
N LYS A 74 2.00 16.80 12.88
CA LYS A 74 0.82 17.06 13.72
C LYS A 74 -0.32 16.03 13.51
N TYR A 75 -0.41 15.42 12.33
CA TYR A 75 -1.45 14.44 12.01
C TYR A 75 -1.10 13.02 12.46
N ILE A 76 0.18 12.76 12.74
CA ILE A 76 0.67 11.44 13.18
C ILE A 76 1.25 11.48 14.59
N ALA A 77 1.02 12.58 15.32
CA ALA A 77 1.55 12.79 16.65
C ALA A 77 1.02 11.70 17.60
N GLY A 78 1.94 10.95 18.22
CA GLY A 78 1.63 9.81 19.07
C GLY A 78 1.68 8.46 18.36
N TYR A 79 1.78 8.44 17.02
CA TYR A 79 1.87 7.23 16.20
C TYR A 79 3.26 7.00 15.62
N GLU A 80 4.21 7.94 15.80
CA GLU A 80 5.52 7.87 15.16
C GLU A 80 6.30 6.61 15.55
N GLY A 81 6.22 6.20 16.82
CA GLY A 81 6.86 4.97 17.29
C GLY A 81 6.37 3.73 16.54
N LYS A 82 5.04 3.55 16.44
CA LYS A 82 4.43 2.42 15.72
C LYS A 82 4.82 2.40 14.23
N ILE A 83 4.87 3.56 13.59
CA ILE A 83 5.29 3.66 12.17
C ILE A 83 6.76 3.26 12.03
N LEU A 84 7.64 3.75 12.91
CA LEU A 84 9.07 3.44 12.88
C LEU A 84 9.34 1.97 13.19
N ASP A 85 8.61 1.36 14.14
CA ASP A 85 8.70 -0.06 14.46
C ASP A 85 8.30 -0.92 13.26
N ASP A 86 7.18 -0.61 12.60
CA ASP A 86 6.77 -1.33 11.38
C ASP A 86 7.78 -1.20 10.24
N ILE A 87 8.47 -0.06 10.12
CA ILE A 87 9.54 0.13 9.14
C ILE A 87 10.77 -0.71 9.52
N ALA A 88 11.14 -0.74 10.80
CA ALA A 88 12.24 -1.54 11.31
C ALA A 88 12.01 -3.04 11.06
N GLU A 89 10.78 -3.51 11.26
CA GLU A 89 10.38 -4.90 11.08
C GLU A 89 10.05 -5.28 9.62
N ASN A 90 10.12 -4.32 8.68
CA ASN A 90 9.68 -4.48 7.28
C ASN A 90 8.19 -4.83 7.12
N ASN A 91 7.37 -4.39 8.08
CA ASN A 91 5.91 -4.58 8.11
C ASN A 91 5.14 -3.45 7.40
N LEU A 92 5.81 -2.38 6.95
CA LEU A 92 5.22 -1.31 6.13
C LEU A 92 5.62 -1.45 4.64
N TYR A 93 4.63 -1.59 3.75
CA TYR A 93 4.91 -1.78 2.32
C TYR A 93 5.17 -0.45 1.59
N LEU A 94 6.44 -0.12 1.32
CA LEU A 94 6.84 1.14 0.65
C LEU A 94 7.33 0.95 -0.79
N ARG A 95 7.35 -0.27 -1.33
CA ARG A 95 7.92 -0.54 -2.67
C ARG A 95 7.09 0.05 -3.82
N HIS A 96 5.82 0.36 -3.57
CA HIS A 96 4.91 0.96 -4.54
C HIS A 96 5.15 2.46 -4.77
N LEU A 97 5.85 3.13 -3.84
CA LEU A 97 6.10 4.56 -3.93
C LEU A 97 6.79 4.91 -5.25
N GLY A 98 6.38 6.02 -5.88
CA GLY A 98 7.07 6.53 -7.06
C GLY A 98 8.52 6.87 -6.75
N LYS A 99 9.42 6.75 -7.74
CA LYS A 99 10.80 7.22 -7.59
C LYS A 99 10.83 8.71 -7.24
N SER A 100 9.98 9.47 -7.91
CA SER A 100 9.79 10.91 -7.75
C SER A 100 8.29 11.23 -7.80
N PHE A 101 7.94 12.46 -7.47
CA PHE A 101 6.58 12.96 -7.61
C PHE A 101 6.14 13.03 -9.08
N ARG A 102 7.06 13.32 -9.99
CA ARG A 102 6.81 13.23 -11.43
C ARG A 102 6.57 11.79 -11.87
N ASP A 103 7.40 10.86 -11.40
CA ASP A 103 7.33 9.45 -11.78
C ASP A 103 6.08 8.77 -11.23
N SER A 104 5.58 9.16 -10.05
CA SER A 104 4.33 8.61 -9.51
C SER A 104 3.09 8.91 -10.37
N ARG A 105 3.18 9.90 -11.27
CA ARG A 105 2.12 10.22 -12.25
C ARG A 105 2.19 9.35 -13.52
N ILE A 106 3.26 8.59 -13.70
CA ILE A 106 3.43 7.68 -14.83
C ILE A 106 2.99 6.29 -14.36
N ILE A 107 1.95 5.75 -14.98
CA ILE A 107 1.45 4.41 -14.67
C ILE A 107 1.82 3.47 -15.81
N ASP A 108 2.72 2.55 -15.49
CA ASP A 108 3.07 1.41 -16.33
C ASP A 108 2.67 0.09 -15.64
N ALA A 109 2.86 -1.03 -16.34
CA ALA A 109 2.52 -2.35 -15.81
C ALA A 109 3.27 -2.66 -14.49
N ALA A 110 4.51 -2.20 -14.32
CA ALA A 110 5.27 -2.45 -13.11
C ALA A 110 4.72 -1.66 -11.91
N SER A 111 4.46 -0.36 -12.09
CA SER A 111 3.83 0.48 -11.07
C SER A 111 2.45 -0.03 -10.68
N PHE A 112 1.68 -0.55 -11.64
CA PHE A 112 0.37 -1.13 -11.40
C PHE A 112 0.48 -2.36 -10.49
N VAL A 113 1.39 -3.28 -10.82
CA VAL A 113 1.63 -4.49 -10.02
C VAL A 113 2.08 -4.13 -8.61
N LEU A 114 2.96 -3.14 -8.46
CA LEU A 114 3.42 -2.71 -7.13
C LEU A 114 2.31 -2.06 -6.30
N ARG A 115 1.45 -1.22 -6.91
CA ARG A 115 0.30 -0.59 -6.22
C ARG A 115 -0.74 -1.62 -5.78
N THR A 116 -1.05 -2.59 -6.64
CA THR A 116 -1.97 -3.68 -6.28
C THR A 116 -1.37 -4.60 -5.21
N ALA A 117 -0.06 -4.88 -5.24
CA ALA A 117 0.61 -5.61 -4.18
C ALA A 117 0.59 -4.86 -2.84
N ALA A 118 0.80 -3.54 -2.85
CA ALA A 118 0.66 -2.71 -1.65
C ALA A 118 -0.76 -2.78 -1.08
N PHE A 119 -1.77 -2.66 -1.94
CA PHE A 119 -3.16 -2.81 -1.55
C PHE A 119 -3.42 -4.18 -0.90
N GLU A 120 -2.99 -5.28 -1.53
CA GLU A 120 -3.19 -6.63 -0.98
C GLU A 120 -2.48 -6.81 0.38
N TRP A 121 -1.29 -6.23 0.54
CA TRP A 121 -0.55 -6.23 1.81
C TRP A 121 -1.33 -5.49 2.90
N GLU A 122 -1.70 -4.24 2.67
CA GLU A 122 -2.42 -3.44 3.68
C GLU A 122 -3.81 -4.03 3.98
N PHE A 123 -4.47 -4.64 2.99
CA PHE A 123 -5.75 -5.30 3.20
C PHE A 123 -5.62 -6.42 4.24
N SER A 124 -4.59 -7.27 4.11
CA SER A 124 -4.34 -8.37 5.06
C SER A 124 -4.00 -7.90 6.48
N ARG A 125 -3.57 -6.64 6.64
CA ARG A 125 -3.24 -6.06 7.95
C ARG A 125 -4.46 -5.49 8.66
N LEU A 126 -5.43 -5.00 7.89
CA LEU A 126 -6.68 -4.43 8.39
C LEU A 126 -7.78 -5.49 8.57
N PHE A 127 -7.82 -6.48 7.69
CA PHE A 127 -8.92 -7.43 7.61
C PHE A 127 -8.43 -8.87 7.67
N SER A 128 -9.11 -9.68 8.47
CA SER A 128 -9.00 -11.13 8.40
C SER A 128 -9.89 -11.64 7.27
N GLU A 129 -9.31 -12.27 6.23
CA GLU A 129 -10.10 -12.77 5.08
C GLU A 129 -11.21 -13.75 5.52
N ASP A 130 -11.01 -14.47 6.62
CA ASP A 130 -11.99 -15.42 7.16
C ASP A 130 -13.22 -14.73 7.77
N GLU A 131 -13.09 -13.51 8.28
CA GLU A 131 -14.21 -12.76 8.85
C GLU A 131 -15.17 -12.28 7.76
N TRP A 132 -14.63 -11.93 6.59
CA TRP A 132 -15.34 -11.20 5.54
C TRP A 132 -15.85 -12.06 4.38
N LYS A 133 -15.61 -13.37 4.41
CA LYS A 133 -16.34 -14.30 3.54
C LYS A 133 -17.79 -14.39 3.99
N SER A 134 -18.73 -14.22 3.05
CA SER A 134 -20.15 -14.40 3.36
C SER A 134 -20.42 -15.81 3.88
N GLU A 135 -21.34 -15.94 4.84
CA GLU A 135 -21.68 -17.23 5.45
C GLU A 135 -22.14 -18.25 4.39
N GLN A 136 -22.85 -17.78 3.37
CA GLN A 136 -23.24 -18.60 2.23
C GLN A 136 -22.03 -19.07 1.42
N ARG A 137 -21.03 -18.21 1.20
CA ARG A 137 -19.78 -18.59 0.51
C ARG A 137 -19.01 -19.62 1.33
N LYS A 138 -18.86 -19.41 2.64
CA LYS A 138 -18.22 -20.36 3.56
C LYS A 138 -18.87 -21.74 3.47
N LYS A 139 -20.20 -21.79 3.52
CA LYS A 139 -20.97 -23.05 3.37
C LYS A 139 -20.73 -23.74 2.03
N LEU A 140 -20.77 -22.99 0.92
CA LEU A 140 -20.53 -23.53 -0.42
C LEU A 140 -19.08 -24.02 -0.60
N GLU A 141 -18.10 -23.29 -0.07
CA GLU A 141 -16.69 -23.71 -0.07
C GLU A 141 -16.50 -24.98 0.77
N GLU A 142 -17.17 -25.10 1.91
CA GLU A 142 -17.12 -26.29 2.76
C GLU A 142 -17.79 -27.50 2.09
N GLU A 143 -18.94 -27.30 1.44
CA GLU A 143 -19.64 -28.34 0.67
C GLU A 143 -18.78 -28.84 -0.50
N ALA A 144 -18.24 -27.93 -1.30
CA ALA A 144 -17.33 -28.27 -2.40
C ALA A 144 -16.05 -28.95 -1.90
N SER A 145 -15.52 -28.52 -0.75
CA SER A 145 -14.34 -29.13 -0.13
C SER A 145 -14.61 -30.56 0.32
N LYS A 146 -15.78 -30.83 0.91
CA LYS A 146 -16.21 -32.18 1.33
C LYS A 146 -16.33 -33.12 0.14
N GLU A 147 -16.88 -32.65 -0.97
CA GLU A 147 -17.03 -33.48 -2.17
C GLU A 147 -15.67 -33.79 -2.82
N LEU A 148 -14.76 -32.82 -2.87
CA LEU A 148 -13.38 -33.06 -3.30
C LEU A 148 -12.63 -34.00 -2.36
N GLU A 149 -12.88 -33.96 -1.05
CA GLU A 149 -12.31 -34.90 -0.07
C GLU A 149 -12.68 -36.35 -0.43
N ARG A 150 -13.97 -36.60 -0.70
CA ARG A 150 -14.46 -37.93 -1.13
C ARG A 150 -13.81 -38.39 -2.42
N LEU A 151 -13.63 -37.49 -3.39
CA LEU A 151 -12.94 -37.79 -4.64
C LEU A 151 -11.45 -38.09 -4.43
N ILE A 152 -10.79 -37.41 -3.49
CA ILE A 152 -9.39 -37.68 -3.11
C ILE A 152 -9.26 -39.05 -2.44
N GLU A 153 -10.18 -39.42 -1.55
CA GLU A 153 -10.17 -40.71 -0.86
C GLU A 153 -10.33 -41.88 -1.83
N ASN A 154 -11.24 -41.73 -2.81
CA ASN A 154 -11.56 -42.77 -3.79
C ASN A 154 -10.63 -42.80 -5.02
N SER A 155 -9.59 -41.98 -5.07
CA SER A 155 -8.66 -41.90 -6.20
C SER A 155 -7.21 -42.17 -5.82
N THR A 156 -6.42 -42.60 -6.81
CA THR A 156 -4.99 -42.87 -6.68
C THR A 156 -4.19 -42.21 -7.81
N GLY A 157 -2.86 -42.17 -7.65
CA GLY A 157 -1.96 -41.67 -8.68
C GLY A 157 -2.19 -40.19 -9.06
N LYS A 158 -2.11 -39.90 -10.36
CA LYS A 158 -2.23 -38.53 -10.90
C LYS A 158 -3.60 -37.90 -10.65
N LEU A 159 -4.67 -38.68 -10.68
CA LEU A 159 -6.03 -38.18 -10.46
C LEU A 159 -6.20 -37.64 -9.04
N LYS A 160 -5.70 -38.37 -8.04
CA LYS A 160 -5.66 -37.91 -6.64
C LYS A 160 -4.89 -36.60 -6.48
N LYS A 161 -3.79 -36.44 -7.22
CA LYS A 161 -2.99 -35.20 -7.22
C LYS A 161 -3.81 -34.02 -7.76
N ILE A 162 -4.51 -34.19 -8.89
CA ILE A 162 -5.39 -33.17 -9.45
C ILE A 162 -6.47 -32.76 -8.46
N TYR A 163 -7.15 -33.71 -7.82
CA TYR A 163 -8.19 -33.36 -6.83
C TYR A 163 -7.63 -32.62 -5.61
N LYS A 164 -6.43 -32.99 -5.12
CA LYS A 164 -5.75 -32.25 -4.05
C LYS A 164 -5.43 -30.81 -4.46
N ASP A 165 -4.99 -30.60 -5.70
CA ASP A 165 -4.67 -29.26 -6.21
C ASP A 165 -5.95 -28.44 -6.39
N LEU A 166 -7.05 -29.03 -6.89
CA LEU A 166 -8.36 -28.37 -6.96
C LEU A 166 -8.91 -28.01 -5.59
N LYS A 167 -8.75 -28.89 -4.59
CA LYS A 167 -9.22 -28.64 -3.21
C LYS A 167 -8.52 -27.43 -2.60
N LYS A 168 -7.21 -27.26 -2.84
CA LYS A 168 -6.47 -26.06 -2.41
C LYS A 168 -7.04 -24.77 -3.01
N SER A 169 -7.65 -24.86 -4.20
CA SER A 169 -8.26 -23.72 -4.88
C SER A 169 -9.72 -23.48 -4.50
N VAL A 170 -10.40 -24.44 -3.85
CA VAL A 170 -11.81 -24.30 -3.42
C VAL A 170 -11.94 -23.34 -2.24
N VAL A 171 -10.97 -23.31 -1.34
CA VAL A 171 -10.83 -22.23 -0.37
C VAL A 171 -10.37 -21.01 -1.16
N SER A 172 -11.31 -20.25 -1.71
CA SER A 172 -10.95 -19.08 -2.50
C SER A 172 -10.55 -17.97 -1.54
N TYR A 173 -9.34 -17.46 -1.69
CA TYR A 173 -8.99 -16.15 -1.17
C TYR A 173 -9.87 -15.12 -1.86
N LEU A 174 -10.21 -14.04 -1.15
CA LEU A 174 -10.97 -12.96 -1.76
C LEU A 174 -10.19 -12.43 -2.98
N SER A 175 -10.85 -12.32 -4.12
CA SER A 175 -10.22 -11.72 -5.30
C SER A 175 -9.90 -10.25 -5.05
N LEU A 176 -8.94 -9.69 -5.79
CA LEU A 176 -8.57 -8.27 -5.69
C LEU A 176 -9.80 -7.35 -5.82
N SER A 177 -10.71 -7.67 -6.75
CA SER A 177 -11.95 -6.91 -6.92
C SER A 177 -12.84 -6.98 -5.68
N GLN A 178 -13.00 -8.16 -5.07
CA GLN A 178 -13.78 -8.30 -3.83
C GLN A 178 -13.15 -7.53 -2.66
N LYS A 179 -11.83 -7.59 -2.51
CA LYS A 179 -11.10 -6.85 -1.48
C LYS A 179 -11.27 -5.34 -1.64
N ILE A 180 -11.17 -4.82 -2.87
CA ILE A 180 -11.41 -3.39 -3.16
C ILE A 180 -12.88 -3.02 -2.86
N GLY A 181 -13.83 -3.88 -3.22
CA GLY A 181 -15.25 -3.70 -2.89
C GLY A 181 -15.47 -3.55 -1.39
N GLN A 182 -14.84 -4.40 -0.57
CA GLN A 182 -14.94 -4.33 0.89
C GLN A 182 -14.34 -3.04 1.46
N ILE A 183 -13.24 -2.55 0.92
CA ILE A 183 -12.68 -1.26 1.31
C ILE A 183 -13.66 -0.11 1.04
N PHE A 184 -14.41 -0.19 -0.06
CA PHE A 184 -15.46 0.79 -0.34
C PHE A 184 -16.69 0.64 0.57
N GLU A 185 -17.03 -0.57 0.99
CA GLU A 185 -18.10 -0.79 1.96
C GLU A 185 -17.73 -0.20 3.34
N GLU A 186 -16.50 -0.41 3.79
CA GLU A 186 -16.02 0.05 5.10
C GLU A 186 -15.70 1.55 5.12
N TYR A 187 -14.88 2.03 4.18
CA TYR A 187 -14.31 3.38 4.19
C TYR A 187 -14.84 4.29 3.08
N GLY A 188 -15.74 3.80 2.21
CA GLY A 188 -16.26 4.58 1.08
C GLY A 188 -16.93 5.86 1.55
N ALA A 189 -18.02 5.73 2.32
CA ALA A 189 -18.85 6.86 2.72
C ALA A 189 -18.11 7.87 3.62
N SER A 190 -17.32 7.36 4.56
CA SER A 190 -16.68 8.18 5.59
C SER A 190 -15.36 8.80 5.16
N LEU A 191 -14.59 8.16 4.26
CA LEU A 191 -13.21 8.56 3.98
C LEU A 191 -12.92 8.74 2.48
N LEU A 192 -13.33 7.81 1.63
CA LEU A 192 -12.82 7.71 0.26
C LEU A 192 -13.67 8.44 -0.79
N ASN A 193 -15.00 8.47 -0.62
CA ASN A 193 -15.94 8.93 -1.64
C ASN A 193 -15.67 10.37 -2.08
N LEU A 194 -15.30 11.25 -1.16
CA LEU A 194 -15.08 12.67 -1.48
C LEU A 194 -13.94 12.86 -2.50
N PHE A 195 -12.86 12.07 -2.37
CA PHE A 195 -11.72 12.11 -3.27
C PHE A 195 -12.04 11.41 -4.59
N GLY A 196 -12.65 10.22 -4.51
CA GLY A 196 -13.05 9.46 -5.68
C GLY A 196 -14.03 10.25 -6.56
N GLN A 197 -15.09 10.81 -5.99
CA GLN A 197 -16.05 11.63 -6.72
C GLN A 197 -15.39 12.85 -7.37
N SER A 198 -14.49 13.53 -6.67
CA SER A 198 -13.75 14.68 -7.21
C SER A 198 -12.92 14.31 -8.44
N ILE A 199 -12.08 13.28 -8.32
CA ILE A 199 -11.17 12.83 -9.38
C ILE A 199 -11.95 12.35 -10.62
N TYR A 200 -13.00 11.55 -10.42
CA TYR A 200 -13.75 10.94 -11.52
C TYR A 200 -14.59 11.98 -12.26
N LYS A 201 -15.19 12.92 -11.51
CA LYS A 201 -15.91 14.06 -12.09
C LYS A 201 -15.01 14.94 -12.96
N LEU A 202 -13.76 15.21 -12.54
CA LEU A 202 -12.79 15.99 -13.33
C LEU A 202 -12.44 15.31 -14.66
N ASN A 203 -12.59 13.99 -14.75
CA ASN A 203 -12.30 13.21 -15.95
C ASN A 203 -13.56 12.81 -16.74
N ASN A 204 -14.74 13.33 -16.37
CA ASN A 204 -16.04 12.97 -16.98
C ASN A 204 -16.34 11.46 -16.94
N ILE A 205 -15.90 10.76 -15.89
CA ILE A 205 -16.16 9.33 -15.67
C ILE A 205 -17.11 9.17 -14.50
N SER A 206 -17.99 8.17 -14.56
CA SER A 206 -18.89 7.82 -13.45
C SER A 206 -18.10 7.22 -12.28
N TYR A 207 -18.35 7.71 -11.06
CA TYR A 207 -17.77 7.14 -9.86
C TYR A 207 -18.63 5.97 -9.35
N ASN A 208 -18.21 4.73 -9.63
CA ASN A 208 -18.91 3.51 -9.24
C ASN A 208 -17.92 2.49 -8.63
N HIS A 209 -18.13 2.15 -7.36
CA HIS A 209 -17.22 1.29 -6.59
C HIS A 209 -17.03 -0.10 -7.24
N SER A 210 -18.12 -0.72 -7.69
CA SER A 210 -18.09 -2.06 -8.28
C SER A 210 -17.33 -2.07 -9.61
N GLU A 211 -17.53 -1.05 -10.45
CA GLU A 211 -16.83 -0.94 -11.73
C GLU A 211 -15.32 -0.68 -11.53
N ILE A 212 -14.96 0.19 -10.58
CA ILE A 212 -13.56 0.46 -10.21
C ILE A 212 -12.88 -0.84 -9.76
N ALA A 213 -13.52 -1.57 -8.84
CA ALA A 213 -13.01 -2.83 -8.33
C ALA A 213 -12.84 -3.88 -9.45
N GLU A 214 -13.80 -3.98 -10.36
CA GLU A 214 -13.77 -4.92 -11.48
C GLU A 214 -12.67 -4.59 -12.48
N ARG A 215 -12.52 -3.31 -12.87
CA ARG A 215 -11.50 -2.84 -13.81
C ARG A 215 -10.09 -3.08 -13.28
N ILE A 216 -9.83 -2.75 -12.01
CA ILE A 216 -8.53 -3.03 -11.36
C ILE A 216 -8.24 -4.54 -11.36
N GLY A 217 -9.22 -5.35 -10.93
CA GLY A 217 -9.06 -6.81 -10.91
C GLY A 217 -8.77 -7.41 -12.28
N LYS A 218 -9.52 -6.98 -13.31
CA LYS A 218 -9.31 -7.41 -14.71
C LYS A 218 -7.93 -6.99 -15.22
N GLN A 219 -7.52 -5.75 -15.00
CA GLN A 219 -6.23 -5.25 -15.47
C GLN A 219 -5.07 -5.99 -14.80
N ARG A 220 -5.15 -6.27 -13.50
CA ARG A 220 -4.14 -7.07 -12.76
C ARG A 220 -3.99 -8.46 -13.35
N ASN A 221 -5.11 -9.13 -13.64
CA ASN A 221 -5.08 -10.47 -14.22
C ASN A 221 -4.47 -10.45 -15.64
N ASN A 222 -4.78 -9.44 -16.46
CA ASN A 222 -4.18 -9.29 -17.78
C ASN A 222 -2.64 -9.24 -17.71
N PHE A 223 -2.08 -8.41 -16.81
CA PHE A 223 -0.64 -8.31 -16.60
C PHE A 223 -0.03 -9.58 -16.00
N ALA A 224 -0.69 -10.21 -15.02
CA ALA A 224 -0.21 -11.45 -14.40
C ALA A 224 -0.14 -12.62 -15.41
N HIS A 225 -1.00 -12.62 -16.44
CA HIS A 225 -0.97 -13.61 -17.52
C HIS A 225 0.01 -13.26 -18.65
N GLY A 226 0.87 -12.24 -18.48
CA GLY A 226 1.91 -11.88 -19.44
C GLY A 226 1.41 -11.06 -20.63
N ASN A 227 0.17 -10.55 -20.60
CA ASN A 227 -0.36 -9.69 -21.66
C ASN A 227 0.11 -8.23 -21.45
N LEU A 228 1.43 -8.02 -21.39
CA LEU A 228 2.04 -6.70 -21.16
C LEU A 228 1.89 -5.77 -22.37
N ASP A 229 1.66 -6.37 -23.54
CA ASP A 229 1.44 -5.77 -24.84
C ASP A 229 -0.02 -5.33 -25.07
N LYS A 230 -0.94 -5.63 -24.14
CA LYS A 230 -2.30 -5.09 -24.17
C LYS A 230 -2.33 -3.69 -23.54
N GLU A 231 -2.99 -2.77 -24.24
CA GLU A 231 -3.26 -1.43 -23.69
C GLU A 231 -4.04 -1.51 -22.37
N PHE A 232 -3.85 -0.50 -21.53
CA PHE A 232 -4.65 -0.32 -20.33
C PHE A 232 -6.14 -0.23 -20.70
N ILE A 233 -7.01 -0.85 -19.91
CA ILE A 233 -8.45 -0.58 -19.99
C ILE A 233 -8.62 0.93 -19.73
N ASN A 234 -9.26 1.68 -20.62
CA ASN A 234 -9.27 3.17 -20.64
C ASN A 234 -9.33 3.83 -19.24
N GLU A 235 -10.32 3.45 -18.44
CA GLU A 235 -10.57 4.06 -17.12
C GLU A 235 -9.66 3.51 -16.01
N SER A 236 -8.99 2.37 -16.24
CA SER A 236 -8.13 1.70 -15.25
C SER A 236 -6.92 2.51 -14.82
N LEU A 237 -6.44 3.45 -15.64
CA LEU A 237 -5.40 4.39 -15.24
C LEU A 237 -5.87 5.28 -14.09
N LEU A 238 -7.10 5.80 -14.19
CA LEU A 238 -7.68 6.63 -13.14
C LEU A 238 -7.95 5.81 -11.87
N ASP A 239 -8.45 4.58 -12.05
CA ASP A 239 -8.65 3.65 -10.94
C ASP A 239 -7.35 3.42 -10.15
N VAL A 240 -6.21 3.32 -10.84
CA VAL A 240 -4.89 3.08 -10.24
C VAL A 240 -4.28 4.32 -9.61
N VAL A 241 -4.59 5.52 -10.14
CA VAL A 241 -4.30 6.78 -9.45
C VAL A 241 -5.05 6.83 -8.13
N PHE A 242 -6.32 6.43 -8.13
CA PHE A 242 -7.13 6.43 -6.92
C PHE A 242 -6.72 5.32 -5.94
N LEU A 243 -6.32 4.15 -6.44
CA LEU A 243 -5.80 3.05 -5.64
C LEU A 243 -4.60 3.45 -4.78
N GLU A 244 -3.72 4.33 -5.28
CA GLU A 244 -2.60 4.86 -4.50
C GLU A 244 -3.07 5.64 -3.26
N GLN A 245 -4.18 6.35 -3.37
CA GLN A 245 -4.78 7.09 -2.24
C GLN A 245 -5.44 6.14 -1.26
N ILE A 246 -6.10 5.09 -1.77
CA ILE A 246 -6.67 4.02 -0.96
C ILE A 246 -5.59 3.33 -0.13
N VAL A 247 -4.44 2.99 -0.73
CA VAL A 247 -3.29 2.38 -0.03
C VAL A 247 -2.80 3.28 1.10
N LEU A 248 -2.61 4.58 0.86
CA LEU A 248 -2.20 5.51 1.92
C LEU A 248 -3.26 5.59 3.03
N ALA A 249 -4.56 5.65 2.67
CA ALA A 249 -5.65 5.65 3.63
C ALA A 249 -5.58 4.40 4.53
N MET A 250 -5.42 3.22 3.93
CA MET A 250 -5.33 1.94 4.65
C MET A 250 -4.13 1.90 5.60
N GLN A 251 -2.97 2.41 5.16
CA GLN A 251 -1.79 2.52 6.01
C GLN A 251 -2.08 3.38 7.26
N LEU A 252 -2.71 4.55 7.06
CA LEU A 252 -3.04 5.46 8.15
C LEU A 252 -4.10 4.87 9.11
N GLN A 253 -5.13 4.22 8.56
CA GLN A 253 -6.14 3.51 9.35
C GLN A 253 -5.52 2.38 10.17
N TYR A 254 -4.57 1.62 9.60
CA TYR A 254 -3.85 0.57 10.33
C TYR A 254 -3.08 1.13 11.53
N PHE A 255 -2.48 2.31 11.39
CA PHE A 255 -1.78 2.97 12.48
C PHE A 255 -2.74 3.46 13.59
N GLY A 256 -4.03 3.63 13.27
CA GLY A 256 -5.06 4.12 14.19
C GLY A 256 -5.34 5.61 14.05
N ILE A 257 -4.85 6.24 12.97
CA ILE A 257 -5.12 7.64 12.67
C ILE A 257 -6.58 7.74 12.21
N ASP A 258 -7.35 8.62 12.81
CA ASP A 258 -8.77 8.73 12.53
C ASP A 258 -9.05 9.18 11.08
N GLU A 259 -10.28 8.95 10.63
CA GLU A 259 -10.68 9.22 9.25
C GLU A 259 -10.59 10.70 8.90
N ILE A 260 -10.84 11.63 9.82
CA ILE A 260 -10.80 13.07 9.56
C ILE A 260 -9.36 13.52 9.32
N GLU A 261 -8.42 13.11 10.19
CA GLU A 261 -7.01 13.41 9.98
C GLU A 261 -6.47 12.70 8.73
N THR A 262 -6.94 11.48 8.44
CA THR A 262 -6.60 10.76 7.20
C THR A 262 -7.08 11.51 5.96
N GLN A 263 -8.30 12.06 5.96
CA GLN A 263 -8.78 12.91 4.86
C GLN A 263 -7.88 14.14 4.67
N LYS A 264 -7.50 14.84 5.74
CA LYS A 264 -6.60 16.01 5.65
C LYS A 264 -5.26 15.62 5.03
N ILE A 265 -4.69 14.49 5.45
CA ILE A 265 -3.45 13.96 4.89
C ILE A 265 -3.60 13.69 3.39
N ILE A 266 -4.66 12.97 2.96
CA ILE A 266 -4.88 12.66 1.54
C ILE A 266 -5.06 13.95 0.72
N ASN A 267 -5.82 14.92 1.25
CA ASN A 267 -6.06 16.20 0.59
C ASN A 267 -4.75 16.98 0.34
N GLU A 268 -3.83 16.97 1.31
CA GLU A 268 -2.52 17.62 1.22
C GLU A 268 -1.54 16.86 0.32
N VAL A 269 -1.31 15.57 0.59
CA VAL A 269 -0.34 14.72 -0.14
C VAL A 269 -0.68 14.64 -1.63
N PHE A 270 -1.96 14.44 -1.96
CA PHE A 270 -2.42 14.35 -3.35
C PHE A 270 -2.80 15.70 -3.96
N HIS A 271 -2.84 16.76 -3.15
CA HIS A 271 -3.11 18.14 -3.56
C HIS A 271 -4.48 18.30 -4.24
N HIS A 272 -5.52 17.76 -3.58
CA HIS A 272 -6.91 17.85 -4.05
C HIS A 272 -7.52 19.24 -3.87
N ASN A 273 -6.97 20.04 -2.94
CA ASN A 273 -7.44 21.39 -2.62
C ASN A 273 -8.94 21.46 -2.28
N LEU A 274 -9.45 20.41 -1.64
CA LEU A 274 -10.85 20.34 -1.18
C LEU A 274 -10.98 21.05 0.17
N ALA A 275 -12.14 21.67 0.40
CA ALA A 275 -12.55 22.13 1.72
C ALA A 275 -13.10 20.92 2.49
N LEU A 276 -12.45 20.56 3.59
CA LEU A 276 -12.83 19.48 4.50
C LEU A 276 -13.45 20.06 5.77
#